data_AF-A0A9Q4XNX8-F1
#
_entry.id   AF-A0A9Q4XNX8-F1
#
_cell.length_a   1.000
_cell.length_b   1.000
_cell.length_c   1.000
_cell.angle_alpha   90.00
_cell.angle_beta   90.00
_cell.angle_gamma   90.00
#
_symmetry.space_group_name_H-M   'P 1'
#
loop_
_entity.id
_entity.type
_entity.pdbx_description
1 polymer ?
#
loop_
_entity_poly.entity_id
_entity_poly.type
_entity_poly.pdbx_seq_one_letter_code
_entity_poly.pdbx_strand_id
1 'polypeptide(L)'
;MGTSRKESLESLNTSFMEKLKLRQPGMSAPLDFIVDSDAPLPGKNDNLFTPLKPASQDTSTRLQNSRDELSDITGIRREDHSYYQYHITLGYLVATLDKVELTEYRAKNREWREMLAKAGKITIKKFYFCILQDMYSFRSICVI
;
A
#
# COMPACT_ATOMS: atom_id res chain seq x y z
N MET A 1 14.20 20.06 -7.22
CA MET A 1 13.58 21.14 -6.42
C MET A 1 12.85 20.50 -5.27
N GLY A 2 13.39 20.57 -4.05
CA GLY A 2 12.78 19.95 -2.88
C GLY A 2 11.62 20.78 -2.37
N THR A 3 10.44 20.18 -2.22
CA THR A 3 9.28 20.77 -1.56
C THR A 3 9.68 21.25 -0.16
N SER A 4 9.65 22.57 0.03
CA SER A 4 9.84 23.24 1.31
C SER A 4 8.81 22.69 2.33
N ARG A 5 9.25 22.23 3.51
CA ARG A 5 8.40 21.74 4.62
C ARG A 5 7.52 22.84 5.28
N LYS A 6 7.15 23.89 4.54
CA LYS A 6 6.42 25.05 5.05
C LYS A 6 4.90 24.97 4.83
N GLU A 7 4.44 24.07 3.99
CA GLU A 7 3.01 23.92 3.68
C GLU A 7 2.34 23.01 4.71
N SER A 8 1.11 23.36 5.11
CA SER A 8 0.31 22.52 5.99
C SER A 8 -0.18 21.27 5.24
N LEU A 9 -0.53 20.22 5.98
CA LEU A 9 -1.10 19.01 5.39
C LEU A 9 -2.41 19.29 4.64
N GLU A 10 -3.23 20.23 5.13
CA GLU A 10 -4.46 20.65 4.45
C GLU A 10 -4.17 21.29 3.09
N SER A 11 -3.15 22.16 3.02
CA SER A 11 -2.72 22.80 1.78
C SER A 11 -2.22 21.77 0.77
N LEU A 12 -1.40 20.81 1.22
CA LEU A 12 -0.89 19.72 0.38
C LEU A 12 -2.03 18.83 -0.14
N ASN A 13 -2.97 18.45 0.72
CA ASN A 13 -4.13 17.65 0.35
C ASN A 13 -4.99 18.36 -0.70
N THR A 14 -5.19 19.67 -0.55
CA THR A 14 -5.93 20.48 -1.51
C THR A 14 -5.22 20.51 -2.86
N SER A 15 -3.90 20.76 -2.86
CA SER A 15 -3.10 20.76 -4.08
C SER A 15 -3.12 19.41 -4.82
N PHE A 16 -2.97 18.30 -4.10
CA PHE A 16 -3.05 16.97 -4.71
C PHE A 16 -4.44 16.67 -5.26
N MET A 17 -5.49 17.04 -4.55
CA MET A 17 -6.86 16.87 -5.03
C MET A 17 -7.09 17.67 -6.33
N GLU A 18 -6.63 18.92 -6.43
CA GLU A 18 -6.76 19.72 -7.64
C GLU A 18 -6.02 19.08 -8.83
N LYS A 19 -4.79 18.60 -8.60
CA LYS A 19 -4.01 17.89 -9.63
C LYS A 19 -4.71 16.61 -10.10
N LEU A 20 -5.27 15.83 -9.16
CA LEU A 20 -6.00 14.59 -9.46
C LEU A 20 -7.35 14.85 -10.16
N LYS A 21 -7.98 16.01 -9.93
CA LYS A 21 -9.18 16.42 -10.69
C LYS A 21 -8.86 16.77 -12.13
N LEU A 22 -7.68 17.33 -12.39
CA LEU A 22 -7.23 17.69 -13.74
C LEU A 22 -6.81 16.45 -14.55
N ARG A 23 -6.17 15.47 -13.89
CA ARG A 23 -5.72 14.22 -14.49
C ARG A 23 -5.81 13.08 -13.47
N GLN A 24 -6.58 12.05 -13.79
CA GLN A 24 -6.61 10.81 -13.01
C GLN A 24 -5.62 9.79 -13.57
N PRO A 25 -5.03 8.93 -12.70
CA PRO A 25 -4.29 7.76 -13.17
C PRO A 25 -5.22 6.74 -13.84
N GLY A 26 -4.67 5.83 -14.63
CA GLY A 26 -5.38 4.77 -15.34
C GLY A 26 -5.92 3.64 -14.46
N MET A 27 -6.64 3.93 -13.37
CA MET A 27 -7.15 2.96 -12.38
C MET A 27 -8.63 2.55 -12.57
N SER A 28 -9.18 2.70 -13.78
CA SER A 28 -10.63 2.57 -14.04
C SER A 28 -11.22 1.15 -13.99
N ALA A 29 -10.38 0.12 -14.02
CA ALA A 29 -10.81 -1.28 -13.97
C ALA A 29 -10.27 -1.99 -12.72
N PRO A 30 -10.97 -3.02 -12.20
CA PRO A 30 -10.53 -3.76 -11.02
C PRO A 30 -9.11 -4.33 -11.17
N LEU A 31 -8.42 -4.44 -10.04
CA LEU A 31 -7.12 -5.09 -9.91
C LEU A 31 -7.22 -6.24 -8.92
N ASP A 32 -6.75 -7.41 -9.36
CA ASP A 32 -6.77 -8.62 -8.54
C ASP A 32 -5.41 -8.85 -7.90
N PHE A 33 -5.42 -9.15 -6.61
CA PHE A 33 -4.25 -9.49 -5.83
C PHE A 33 -4.37 -10.91 -5.29
N ILE A 34 -3.22 -11.51 -5.00
CA ILE A 34 -3.11 -12.74 -4.21
C ILE A 34 -2.16 -12.48 -3.05
N VAL A 35 -2.33 -13.24 -1.97
CA VAL A 35 -1.41 -13.21 -0.84
C VAL A 35 -0.04 -13.73 -1.29
N ASP A 36 1.02 -12.99 -0.93
CA ASP A 36 2.39 -13.39 -1.19
C ASP A 36 2.99 -14.05 0.06
N SER A 37 2.74 -15.35 0.23
CA SER A 37 3.15 -16.12 1.41
C SER A 37 4.66 -16.14 1.63
N ASP A 38 5.42 -16.04 0.54
CA ASP A 38 6.89 -16.16 0.51
C ASP A 38 7.60 -14.82 0.69
N ALA A 39 6.87 -13.70 0.62
CA ALA A 39 7.47 -12.39 0.77
C ALA A 39 8.00 -12.20 2.20
N PRO A 40 9.12 -11.46 2.38
CA PRO A 40 9.55 -11.03 3.70
C PRO A 40 8.46 -10.16 4.34
N LEU A 41 8.41 -10.10 5.67
CA LEU A 41 7.51 -9.14 6.32
C LEU A 41 8.00 -7.71 6.02
N PRO A 42 7.14 -6.81 5.53
CA PRO A 42 7.55 -5.43 5.27
C PRO A 42 8.00 -4.71 6.57
N GLY A 43 9.01 -3.84 6.44
CA GLY A 43 9.52 -3.03 7.55
C GLY A 43 10.59 -3.73 8.42
N LYS A 44 11.22 -2.97 9.32
CA LYS A 44 12.34 -3.47 10.15
C LYS A 44 11.91 -4.33 11.34
N ASN A 45 10.65 -4.17 11.77
CA ASN A 45 10.15 -4.74 13.01
C ASN A 45 9.20 -5.92 12.79
N ASP A 46 9.05 -6.42 11.56
CA ASP A 46 8.10 -7.50 11.25
C ASP A 46 6.67 -7.24 11.73
N ASN A 47 6.14 -6.06 11.46
CA ASN A 47 4.74 -5.73 11.77
C ASN A 47 3.76 -6.78 11.20
N LEU A 48 2.57 -6.84 11.78
CA LEU A 48 1.55 -7.79 11.34
C LEU A 48 0.92 -7.29 10.03
N PHE A 49 1.49 -7.76 8.93
CA PHE A 49 1.12 -7.41 7.58
C PHE A 49 0.69 -8.65 6.79
N THR A 50 -0.18 -8.43 5.80
CA THR A 50 -0.47 -9.41 4.74
C THR A 50 0.20 -8.93 3.45
N PRO A 51 1.38 -9.45 3.07
CA PRO A 51 1.99 -9.14 1.79
C PRO A 51 1.10 -9.59 0.63
N LEU A 52 1.04 -8.77 -0.41
CA LEU A 52 0.26 -9.02 -1.62
C LEU A 52 1.14 -8.92 -2.85
N LYS A 53 0.79 -9.68 -3.88
CA LYS A 53 1.30 -9.50 -5.25
C LYS A 53 0.16 -9.46 -6.26
N PRO A 54 0.35 -8.77 -7.41
CA PRO A 54 -0.63 -8.81 -8.49
C PRO A 54 -0.92 -10.25 -8.92
N ALA A 55 -2.19 -10.58 -9.14
CA ALA A 55 -2.62 -11.92 -9.50
C ALA A 55 -2.25 -12.33 -10.94
N SER A 56 -1.85 -11.36 -11.77
CA SER A 56 -1.45 -11.56 -13.16
C SER A 56 -0.44 -10.52 -13.63
N GLN A 57 0.23 -10.79 -14.75
CA GLN A 57 1.13 -9.84 -15.38
C GLN A 57 0.39 -8.58 -15.88
N ASP A 58 -0.83 -8.72 -16.40
CA ASP A 58 -1.67 -7.57 -16.79
C ASP A 58 -1.93 -6.64 -15.60
N THR A 59 -2.34 -7.21 -14.46
CA THR A 59 -2.55 -6.44 -13.23
C THR A 59 -1.26 -5.76 -12.79
N SER A 60 -0.13 -6.46 -12.87
CA SER A 60 1.19 -5.89 -12.52
C SER A 60 1.53 -4.68 -13.38
N THR A 61 1.40 -4.79 -14.71
CA THR A 61 1.68 -3.72 -15.66
C THR A 61 0.75 -2.52 -15.45
N ARG A 62 -0.56 -2.75 -15.32
CA ARG A 62 -1.53 -1.67 -15.10
C ARG A 62 -1.30 -0.95 -13.78
N LEU A 63 -0.97 -1.68 -12.72
CA LEU A 63 -0.67 -1.12 -11.41
C LEU A 63 0.63 -0.29 -11.44
N GLN A 64 1.67 -0.76 -12.11
CA GLN A 64 2.92 -0.02 -12.28
C GLN A 64 2.69 1.29 -13.05
N ASN A 65 2.01 1.23 -14.19
CA ASN A 65 1.68 2.42 -14.98
C ASN A 65 0.89 3.43 -14.16
N SER A 66 -0.12 2.97 -13.41
CA SER A 66 -0.94 3.85 -12.57
C SER A 66 -0.13 4.51 -11.45
N ARG A 67 0.86 3.79 -10.88
CA ARG A 67 1.78 4.34 -9.88
C ARG A 67 2.74 5.35 -10.48
N ASP A 68 3.26 5.10 -11.68
CA ASP A 68 4.11 6.06 -12.40
C ASP A 68 3.32 7.34 -12.72
N GLU A 69 2.09 7.23 -13.19
CA GLU A 69 1.21 8.39 -13.41
C GLU A 69 0.89 9.14 -12.12
N LEU A 70 0.60 8.44 -11.02
CA LEU A 70 0.42 9.08 -9.71
C LEU A 70 1.69 9.81 -9.25
N SER A 71 2.86 9.21 -9.47
CA SER A 71 4.16 9.84 -9.19
C SER A 71 4.33 11.11 -10.02
N ASP A 72 3.97 11.10 -11.29
CA ASP A 72 4.06 12.26 -12.18
C ASP A 72 3.09 13.37 -11.76
N ILE A 73 1.85 13.01 -11.42
CA ILE A 73 0.81 13.95 -10.99
C ILE A 73 1.20 14.60 -9.66
N THR A 74 1.61 13.81 -8.68
CA THR A 74 1.88 14.30 -7.32
C THR A 74 3.28 14.85 -7.14
N GLY A 75 4.24 14.43 -7.97
CA GLY A 75 5.67 14.67 -7.76
C GLY A 75 6.28 13.79 -6.67
N ILE A 76 5.55 12.81 -6.13
CA ILE A 76 6.04 11.90 -5.09
C ILE A 76 6.57 10.62 -5.74
N ARG A 77 7.88 10.39 -5.59
CA ARG A 77 8.51 9.12 -5.97
C ARG A 77 9.37 8.60 -4.83
N ARG A 78 9.10 7.37 -4.39
CA ARG A 78 9.89 6.70 -3.35
C ARG A 78 11.09 6.00 -3.98
N GLU A 79 12.12 5.74 -3.19
CA GLU A 79 13.28 4.94 -3.61
C GLU A 79 12.86 3.53 -4.05
N ASP A 80 11.89 2.94 -3.33
CA ASP A 80 11.33 1.62 -3.60
C ASP A 80 10.22 1.62 -4.66
N HIS A 81 10.08 2.66 -5.49
CA HIS A 81 8.92 2.82 -6.37
C HIS A 81 8.68 1.64 -7.31
N SER A 82 9.74 1.09 -7.92
CA SER A 82 9.69 -0.01 -8.90
C SER A 82 9.63 -1.40 -8.27
N TYR A 83 9.91 -1.52 -6.97
CA TYR A 83 9.92 -2.79 -6.24
C TYR A 83 9.09 -2.71 -4.94
N TYR A 84 8.07 -1.85 -4.95
CA TYR A 84 7.24 -1.62 -3.78
C TYR A 84 6.49 -2.89 -3.39
N GLN A 85 6.59 -3.26 -2.12
CA GLN A 85 5.91 -4.40 -1.57
C GLN A 85 4.48 -4.02 -1.14
N TYR A 86 3.48 -4.45 -1.91
CA TYR A 86 2.08 -4.27 -1.55
C TYR A 86 1.72 -5.08 -0.31
N HIS A 87 0.91 -4.50 0.57
CA HIS A 87 0.50 -5.16 1.80
C HIS A 87 -0.81 -4.58 2.35
N ILE A 88 -1.49 -5.37 3.17
CA ILE A 88 -2.55 -4.91 4.08
C ILE A 88 -1.95 -4.88 5.48
N THR A 89 -2.04 -3.73 6.14
CA THR A 89 -1.63 -3.59 7.54
C THR A 89 -2.73 -4.07 8.48
N LEU A 90 -2.40 -4.96 9.41
CA LEU A 90 -3.32 -5.37 10.49
C LEU A 90 -2.87 -4.92 11.87
N GLY A 91 -1.56 -4.81 12.12
CA GLY A 91 -1.05 -4.40 13.42
C GLY A 91 0.40 -3.95 13.35
N TYR A 92 0.74 -3.00 14.21
CA TYR A 92 2.10 -2.53 14.41
C TYR A 92 2.66 -3.11 15.71
N LEU A 93 3.87 -3.64 15.67
CA LEU A 93 4.54 -4.05 16.91
C LEU A 93 5.03 -2.80 17.64
N VAL A 94 4.56 -2.62 18.87
CA VAL A 94 4.90 -1.48 19.74
C VAL A 94 6.08 -1.77 20.67
N ALA A 95 6.52 -3.02 20.73
CA ALA A 95 7.67 -3.48 21.49
C ALA A 95 8.54 -4.40 20.63
N THR A 96 9.83 -4.46 20.94
CA THR A 96 10.75 -5.41 20.29
C THR A 96 10.52 -6.78 20.87
N LEU A 97 10.29 -7.77 20.01
CA LEU A 97 10.23 -9.17 20.39
C LEU A 97 11.63 -9.72 20.62
N ASP A 98 11.81 -10.56 21.64
CA ASP A 98 13.05 -11.32 21.79
C ASP A 98 13.22 -12.37 20.67
N LYS A 99 14.35 -13.08 20.66
CA LYS A 99 14.66 -14.05 19.60
C LYS A 99 13.67 -15.22 19.55
N VAL A 100 13.18 -15.68 20.69
CA VAL A 100 12.23 -16.79 20.79
C VAL A 100 10.87 -16.30 20.32
N GLU A 101 10.39 -15.19 20.87
CA GLU A 101 9.12 -14.55 20.49
C GLU A 101 9.06 -14.23 19.00
N LEU A 102 10.13 -13.68 18.43
CA LEU A 102 10.21 -13.35 17.01
C LEU A 102 10.13 -14.60 16.13
N THR A 103 10.75 -15.70 16.57
CA THR A 103 10.71 -16.98 15.85
C THR A 103 9.30 -17.56 15.85
N GLU A 104 8.65 -17.58 17.01
CA GLU A 104 7.27 -18.05 17.15
C GLU A 104 6.28 -17.18 16.36
N TYR A 105 6.44 -15.86 16.47
CA TYR A 105 5.65 -14.89 15.72
C TYR A 105 5.77 -15.10 14.20
N ARG A 106 6.98 -15.26 13.67
CA ARG A 106 7.22 -15.52 12.24
C ARG A 106 6.60 -16.84 11.79
N ALA A 107 6.69 -17.89 12.60
CA ALA A 107 6.07 -19.18 12.30
C ALA A 107 4.54 -19.05 12.22
N LYS A 108 3.91 -18.40 13.21
CA LYS A 108 2.46 -18.18 13.22
C LYS A 108 1.98 -17.25 12.12
N ASN A 109 2.74 -16.20 11.82
CA ASN A 109 2.43 -15.31 10.71
C ASN A 109 2.47 -16.09 9.37
N ARG A 110 3.46 -16.96 9.16
CA ARG A 110 3.52 -17.83 7.97
C ARG A 110 2.28 -18.73 7.86
N GLU A 111 1.94 -19.48 8.92
CA GLU A 111 0.75 -20.35 8.95
C GLU A 111 -0.52 -19.56 8.58
N TRP A 112 -0.68 -18.37 9.15
CA TRP A 112 -1.83 -17.51 8.91
C TRP A 112 -1.87 -16.97 7.46
N ARG A 113 -0.74 -16.58 6.88
CA ARG A 113 -0.67 -16.15 5.47
C ARG A 113 -0.99 -17.29 4.51
N GLU A 114 -0.55 -18.50 4.80
CA GLU A 114 -0.90 -19.69 4.00
C GLU A 114 -2.42 -19.97 4.03
N MET A 115 -3.06 -19.78 5.18
CA MET A 115 -4.52 -19.85 5.30
C MET A 115 -5.20 -18.76 4.47
N LEU A 116 -4.75 -17.50 4.55
CA LEU A 116 -5.30 -16.41 3.76
C LEU A 116 -5.12 -16.63 2.26
N ALA A 117 -3.98 -17.17 1.82
CA ALA A 117 -3.72 -17.48 0.42
C ALA A 117 -4.75 -18.48 -0.15
N LYS A 118 -5.23 -19.42 0.68
CA LYS A 118 -6.28 -20.38 0.31
C LYS A 118 -7.67 -19.76 0.20
N ALA A 119 -7.91 -18.59 0.80
CA ALA A 119 -9.18 -17.87 0.69
C ALA A 119 -9.42 -17.28 -0.71
N GLY A 120 -8.39 -17.23 -1.55
CA GLY A 120 -8.48 -16.83 -2.95
C GLY A 120 -8.03 -15.40 -3.21
N LYS A 121 -8.49 -14.86 -4.34
CA LYS A 121 -8.08 -13.53 -4.83
C LYS A 121 -8.76 -12.41 -4.06
N ILE A 122 -8.05 -11.30 -3.91
CA ILE A 122 -8.56 -10.05 -3.36
C ILE A 122 -8.74 -9.08 -4.52
N THR A 123 -9.99 -8.75 -4.87
CA THR A 123 -10.30 -7.81 -5.94
C THR A 123 -10.49 -6.40 -5.37
N ILE A 124 -9.62 -5.47 -5.76
CA ILE A 124 -9.77 -4.04 -5.48
C ILE A 124 -10.52 -3.41 -6.65
N LYS A 125 -11.76 -2.97 -6.39
CA LYS A 125 -12.64 -2.43 -7.43
C LYS A 125 -12.37 -0.97 -7.77
N LYS A 126 -11.89 -0.19 -6.80
CA LYS A 126 -11.69 1.26 -6.90
C LYS A 126 -10.55 1.68 -6.00
N PHE A 127 -9.82 2.71 -6.43
CA PHE A 127 -8.85 3.40 -5.61
C PHE A 127 -9.41 4.76 -5.20
N TYR A 128 -8.96 5.24 -4.05
CA TYR A 128 -9.44 6.47 -3.46
C TYR A 128 -8.27 7.32 -3.03
N PHE A 129 -8.35 8.61 -3.32
CA PHE A 129 -7.56 9.60 -2.60
C PHE A 129 -8.20 9.80 -1.23
N CYS A 130 -7.43 9.55 -0.17
CA CYS A 130 -7.92 9.62 1.21
C CYS A 130 -7.07 10.59 2.03
N ILE A 131 -7.71 11.20 3.02
CA ILE A 131 -7.03 11.96 4.09
C ILE A 131 -7.22 11.19 5.39
N LEU A 132 -6.19 11.21 6.23
CA LEU A 132 -6.18 10.56 7.53
C LEU A 132 -5.47 11.44 8.56
N GLN A 133 -5.97 11.43 9.78
CA GLN A 133 -5.35 12.06 10.95
C GLN A 133 -4.54 11.04 11.77
N ASP A 134 -5.01 9.79 11.77
CA ASP A 134 -4.42 8.64 12.44
C ASP A 134 -4.70 7.37 11.60
N MET A 135 -4.31 6.21 12.12
CA MET A 135 -4.46 4.93 11.40
C MET A 135 -5.85 4.28 11.57
N TYR A 136 -6.79 4.90 12.30
CA TYR A 136 -8.11 4.31 12.57
C TYR A 136 -9.13 4.57 11.47
N SER A 137 -8.97 5.65 10.69
CA SER A 137 -9.90 6.00 9.63
C SER A 137 -9.23 6.67 8.43
N PHE A 138 -9.57 6.17 7.24
CA PHE A 138 -9.16 6.74 5.96
C PHE A 138 -10.39 7.39 5.32
N ARG A 139 -10.51 8.72 5.42
CA ARG A 139 -11.64 9.44 4.84
C ARG A 139 -11.44 9.58 3.34
N SER A 140 -12.25 8.88 2.55
CA SER A 140 -12.25 9.01 1.10
C SER A 140 -12.71 10.41 0.66
N ILE A 141 -11.95 11.03 -0.23
CA ILE A 141 -12.24 12.35 -0.79
C ILE A 141 -12.77 12.22 -2.23
N CYS A 142 -12.11 11.40 -3.05
CA CYS A 142 -12.58 11.07 -4.39
C CYS A 142 -12.08 9.69 -4.84
N VAL A 143 -12.78 9.13 -5.82
CA VAL A 143 -12.30 7.97 -6.57
C VAL A 143 -11.24 8.46 -7.56
N ILE A 144 -10.16 7.69 -7.68
CA ILE A 144 -9.08 7.89 -8.65
C ILE A 144 -8.88 6.64 -9.50
#